data_AF-A0A9E4A924-F1
#
_entry.id   AF-A0A9E4A924-F1
#
_cell.length_a   1.000
_cell.length_b   1.000
_cell.length_c   1.000
_cell.angle_alpha   90.00
_cell.angle_beta   90.00
_cell.angle_gamma   90.00
#
_symmetry.space_group_name_H-M   'P 1'
#
loop_
_entity.id
_entity.type
_entity.pdbx_description
1 polymer ?
#
loop_
_entity_poly.entity_id
_entity_poly.type
_entity_poly.pdbx_seq_one_letter_code
_entity_poly.pdbx_strand_id
1 'polypeptide(L)'
;MNGVNFRVARAGLTALVQERTALWLMAAGARIVDLVGYDHRAGRAGSIRWQERSPAGSNGNQTTEQAMKVADAIKQMSKLPLQRIVDSFTKDFPKPNEDQARDIILRNVEELTDGKRIAAVLQFDGPFKDQIRQILMLEAFVNRPDWSATEQETVESLTGLEQGVLDAAAEEDSLRYQDPERIEILKDVLRAALRDRMITFSELNLLRTLRDSLGLSEAVFRIVLAQLDHFPQRGNVLHTPSECRDMLNALQRGGIVFHCNKADGSPYVIPEEIRPSVMNALGLELGLNAWGLLLDTLTVSQLKQALAAKKLPTSGTKPELKGRVMSSGVSPSRLLDVLSSGDLYKLCSSLSGVAVSGTKAQRVQRIIRYFANLITKEVDEEASPDERYYKYLPELARRDRENLLANQIVSKDIEIEHGFEAATRFLFESRLGLKLMEMSGTEHPDGCIRFGGRRKRSGDVLMWDNKSTEVAYTFPPSHFRQFKRYIRDSRDPVACFLVVVAVPDDSAMDRVWQLAAQCAGTNIALIAAEDLGWVAEEWWSRGAKGRFNLEVLNMTGILSRPLLEQRMRLFP
;
A
#
# COMPACT_ATOMS: atom_id res chain seq x y z
N MET A 1 -14.40 -5.80 -55.28
CA MET A 1 -14.78 -7.22 -55.04
C MET A 1 -13.82 -7.95 -54.07
N ASN A 2 -13.25 -7.30 -53.04
CA ASN A 2 -12.27 -7.93 -52.12
C ASN A 2 -12.74 -8.04 -50.65
N GLY A 3 -14.02 -7.82 -50.33
CA GLY A 3 -14.52 -7.81 -48.96
C GLY A 3 -15.12 -9.14 -48.46
N VAL A 4 -15.48 -10.06 -49.35
CA VAL A 4 -16.24 -11.27 -49.01
C VAL A 4 -15.32 -12.46 -48.70
N ASN A 5 -14.13 -12.54 -49.33
CA ASN A 5 -13.18 -13.65 -49.10
C ASN A 5 -12.48 -13.62 -47.74
N PHE A 6 -12.40 -12.47 -47.05
CA PHE A 6 -11.71 -12.37 -45.75
C PHE A 6 -12.54 -12.88 -44.55
N ARG A 7 -13.88 -12.78 -44.61
CA ARG A 7 -14.75 -13.30 -43.54
C ARG A 7 -14.87 -14.82 -43.57
N VAL A 8 -14.83 -15.43 -44.76
CA VAL A 8 -14.88 -16.89 -44.93
C VAL A 8 -13.58 -17.56 -44.46
N ALA A 9 -12.42 -16.92 -44.71
CA ALA A 9 -11.13 -17.41 -44.20
C ALA A 9 -11.01 -17.34 -42.66
N ARG A 10 -11.58 -16.30 -42.03
CA ARG A 10 -11.56 -16.12 -40.56
C ARG A 10 -12.49 -17.10 -39.83
N ALA A 11 -13.65 -17.42 -40.42
CA ALA A 11 -14.55 -18.46 -39.90
C ALA A 11 -13.93 -19.86 -40.03
N GLY A 12 -13.24 -20.14 -41.14
CA GLY A 12 -12.54 -21.40 -41.38
C GLY A 12 -11.39 -21.64 -40.40
N LEU A 13 -10.61 -20.62 -40.05
CA LEU A 13 -9.51 -20.76 -39.07
C LEU A 13 -10.02 -21.01 -37.65
N THR A 14 -11.11 -20.33 -37.26
CA THR A 14 -11.71 -20.47 -35.93
C THR A 14 -12.32 -21.87 -35.75
N ALA A 15 -12.95 -22.40 -36.79
CA ALA A 15 -13.47 -23.77 -36.83
C ALA A 15 -12.33 -24.81 -36.77
N LEU A 16 -11.23 -24.58 -37.51
CA LEU A 16 -10.08 -25.50 -37.52
C LEU A 16 -9.36 -25.56 -36.17
N VAL A 17 -9.30 -24.44 -35.44
CA VAL A 17 -8.75 -24.38 -34.08
C VAL A 17 -9.68 -25.11 -33.10
N GLN A 18 -10.98 -24.85 -33.13
CA GLN A 18 -11.95 -25.55 -32.26
C GLN A 18 -11.99 -27.06 -32.52
N GLU A 19 -11.93 -27.49 -33.78
CA GLU A 19 -11.93 -28.90 -34.16
C GLU A 19 -10.64 -29.61 -33.73
N ARG A 20 -9.49 -28.94 -33.84
CA ARG A 20 -8.20 -29.47 -33.33
C ARG A 20 -8.12 -29.50 -31.82
N THR A 21 -8.67 -28.52 -31.11
CA THR A 21 -8.74 -28.52 -29.65
C THR A 21 -9.69 -29.61 -29.14
N ALA A 22 -10.80 -29.86 -29.82
CA ALA A 22 -11.72 -30.96 -29.49
C ALA A 22 -11.11 -32.34 -29.75
N LEU A 23 -10.42 -32.53 -30.88
CA LEU A 23 -9.66 -33.75 -31.18
C LEU A 23 -8.53 -33.99 -30.18
N TRP A 24 -7.90 -32.92 -29.68
CA TRP A 24 -6.84 -33.01 -28.67
C TRP A 24 -7.38 -33.34 -27.27
N LEU A 25 -8.53 -32.77 -26.88
CA LEU A 25 -9.23 -33.13 -25.64
C LEU A 25 -9.71 -34.60 -25.65
N MET A 26 -10.10 -35.14 -26.80
CA MET A 26 -10.44 -36.57 -26.94
C MET A 26 -9.20 -37.48 -26.91
N ALA A 27 -8.06 -37.03 -27.46
CA ALA A 27 -6.81 -37.80 -27.44
C ALA A 27 -6.11 -37.78 -26.07
N ALA A 28 -6.20 -36.67 -25.33
CA ALA A 28 -5.66 -36.53 -23.97
C ALA A 28 -6.46 -37.37 -22.94
N GLY A 29 -7.77 -37.55 -23.15
CA GLY A 29 -8.60 -38.42 -22.30
C GLY A 29 -8.23 -39.91 -22.37
N ALA A 30 -7.53 -40.37 -23.40
CA ALA A 30 -7.19 -41.78 -23.61
C ALA A 30 -5.79 -42.19 -23.08
N ARG A 31 -4.96 -41.26 -22.61
CA ARG A 31 -3.56 -41.54 -22.18
C ARG A 31 -3.29 -41.40 -20.69
N ILE A 32 -4.30 -41.09 -19.87
CA ILE A 32 -4.16 -40.86 -18.41
C ILE A 32 -4.15 -42.19 -17.59
N VAL A 33 -4.18 -43.37 -18.22
CA VAL A 33 -4.26 -44.66 -17.49
C VAL A 33 -2.90 -45.35 -17.26
N ASP A 34 -1.84 -44.99 -17.97
CA ASP A 34 -0.54 -45.64 -17.79
C ASP A 34 0.54 -44.62 -17.41
N LEU A 35 1.03 -44.68 -16.16
CA LEU A 35 2.42 -44.50 -15.72
C LEU A 35 2.50 -44.17 -14.23
N VAL A 36 2.46 -45.22 -13.41
CA VAL A 36 3.01 -45.21 -12.05
C VAL A 36 4.31 -46.00 -12.11
N GLY A 37 5.46 -45.36 -11.84
CA GLY A 37 6.71 -46.09 -11.63
C GLY A 37 7.98 -45.24 -11.60
N TYR A 38 8.73 -45.40 -10.50
CA TYR A 38 10.16 -45.10 -10.31
C TYR A 38 10.63 -43.65 -10.11
N ASP A 39 11.72 -43.34 -9.39
CA ASP A 39 12.45 -43.87 -8.21
C ASP A 39 13.50 -42.80 -7.87
N HIS A 40 13.88 -42.68 -6.61
CA HIS A 40 14.82 -41.71 -6.08
C HIS A 40 16.28 -42.03 -6.45
N ARG A 41 17.10 -41.01 -6.75
CA ARG A 41 18.46 -40.85 -6.19
C ARG A 41 19.15 -39.51 -6.54
N ALA A 42 19.55 -38.82 -5.45
CA ALA A 42 20.81 -38.10 -5.18
C ALA A 42 21.32 -36.94 -6.06
N GLY A 43 21.65 -35.81 -5.39
CA GLY A 43 22.61 -34.80 -5.87
C GLY A 43 22.76 -33.63 -4.88
N ARG A 44 23.99 -33.30 -4.47
CA ARG A 44 24.35 -32.38 -3.37
C ARG A 44 24.58 -30.93 -3.82
N ALA A 45 24.32 -30.02 -2.87
CA ALA A 45 25.06 -28.80 -2.51
C ALA A 45 25.30 -27.68 -3.54
N GLY A 46 24.79 -26.49 -3.20
CA GLY A 46 25.24 -25.19 -3.69
C GLY A 46 24.61 -24.08 -2.86
N SER A 47 25.30 -23.63 -1.81
CA SER A 47 24.90 -22.46 -1.00
C SER A 47 25.23 -21.19 -1.78
N ILE A 48 24.23 -20.42 -2.21
CA ILE A 48 24.44 -19.14 -2.89
C ILE A 48 23.76 -18.04 -2.06
N ARG A 49 24.61 -17.11 -1.63
CA ARG A 49 24.36 -15.95 -0.78
C ARG A 49 23.82 -14.82 -1.68
N TRP A 50 22.58 -14.38 -1.47
CA TRP A 50 22.04 -13.19 -2.10
C TRP A 50 22.68 -11.96 -1.46
N GLN A 51 23.48 -11.22 -2.24
CA GLN A 51 23.91 -9.86 -1.89
C GLN A 51 22.93 -8.89 -2.53
N GLU A 52 22.12 -8.25 -1.70
CA GLU A 52 21.34 -7.07 -2.06
C GLU A 52 22.32 -5.96 -2.46
N ARG A 53 22.21 -5.50 -3.71
CA ARG A 53 22.84 -4.26 -4.16
C ARG A 53 21.77 -3.18 -4.14
N SER A 54 21.75 -2.40 -3.08
CA SER A 54 21.05 -1.12 -3.02
C SER A 54 21.69 -0.13 -4.01
N PRO A 55 20.93 0.57 -4.86
CA PRO A 55 21.39 1.80 -5.47
C PRO A 55 21.28 2.95 -4.46
N ALA A 56 22.24 3.84 -4.54
CA ALA A 56 22.49 4.93 -3.60
C ALA A 56 21.39 6.00 -3.58
N GLY A 57 21.21 6.56 -2.38
CA GLY A 57 20.25 7.58 -1.95
C GLY A 57 19.90 8.71 -2.91
N SER A 58 18.61 8.98 -3.00
CA SER A 58 18.03 10.29 -3.23
C SER A 58 17.13 10.63 -2.03
N ASN A 59 17.47 11.69 -1.30
CA ASN A 59 16.65 12.24 -0.21
C ASN A 59 15.38 12.86 -0.80
N GLY A 60 14.30 12.09 -0.85
CA GLY A 60 12.94 12.57 -1.10
C GLY A 60 12.21 12.78 0.22
N ASN A 61 11.66 13.99 0.43
CA ASN A 61 10.76 14.30 1.54
C ASN A 61 9.57 13.34 1.52
N GLN A 62 9.46 12.48 2.52
CA GLN A 62 8.37 11.52 2.68
C GLN A 62 7.21 12.18 3.44
N THR A 63 6.19 12.62 2.71
CA THR A 63 4.88 12.94 3.28
C THR A 63 4.32 11.72 4.02
N THR A 64 3.85 11.92 5.26
CA THR A 64 3.17 10.90 6.07
C THR A 64 1.88 10.42 5.36
N GLU A 65 1.98 9.26 4.71
CA GLU A 65 1.01 8.73 3.76
C GLU A 65 -0.13 7.94 4.46
N GLN A 66 -1.25 8.61 4.64
CA GLN A 66 -2.56 7.96 4.77
C GLN A 66 -3.01 7.47 3.39
N ALA A 67 -3.75 6.35 3.33
CA ALA A 67 -4.44 5.94 2.11
C ALA A 67 -5.36 7.08 1.64
N MET A 68 -4.96 7.77 0.57
CA MET A 68 -5.66 8.97 0.12
C MET A 68 -7.02 8.58 -0.47
N LYS A 69 -8.09 9.19 0.04
CA LYS A 69 -9.45 9.00 -0.47
C LYS A 69 -9.72 9.86 -1.70
N VAL A 70 -10.78 9.54 -2.44
CA VAL A 70 -11.22 10.37 -3.59
C VAL A 70 -11.40 11.84 -3.17
N ALA A 71 -12.04 12.09 -2.03
CA ALA A 71 -12.31 13.43 -1.54
C ALA A 71 -11.05 14.24 -1.22
N ASP A 72 -9.94 13.59 -0.85
CA ASP A 72 -8.68 14.25 -0.52
C ASP A 72 -7.82 14.45 -1.77
N ALA A 73 -7.78 13.46 -2.66
CA ALA A 73 -7.07 13.54 -3.93
C ALA A 73 -7.54 14.74 -4.77
N ILE A 74 -8.85 14.92 -4.95
CA ILE A 74 -9.40 15.99 -5.80
C ILE A 74 -9.09 17.42 -5.30
N LYS A 75 -8.82 17.60 -4.00
CA LYS A 75 -8.40 18.90 -3.45
C LYS A 75 -7.01 19.28 -3.98
N GLN A 76 -6.16 18.29 -4.21
CA GLN A 76 -4.79 18.43 -4.71
C GLN A 76 -4.68 18.41 -6.23
N MET A 77 -5.81 18.48 -6.95
CA MET A 77 -5.84 18.44 -8.40
C MET A 77 -6.16 19.81 -9.00
N SER A 78 -5.49 20.12 -10.11
CA SER A 78 -5.82 21.26 -10.97
C SER A 78 -6.90 20.91 -12.00
N LYS A 79 -7.36 21.92 -12.73
CA LYS A 79 -8.45 21.81 -13.72
C LYS A 79 -8.31 20.65 -14.70
N LEU A 80 -7.13 20.45 -15.31
CA LEU A 80 -6.96 19.43 -16.36
C LEU A 80 -7.08 18.00 -15.81
N PRO A 81 -6.37 17.62 -14.73
CA PRO A 81 -6.59 16.36 -14.02
C PRO A 81 -8.05 16.14 -13.61
N LEU A 82 -8.69 17.15 -13.01
CA LEU A 82 -10.09 17.05 -12.59
C LEU A 82 -11.04 16.77 -13.76
N GLN A 83 -10.84 17.47 -14.88
CA GLN A 83 -11.63 17.25 -16.09
C GLN A 83 -11.51 15.81 -16.60
N ARG A 84 -10.30 15.24 -16.62
CA ARG A 84 -10.09 13.85 -17.07
C ARG A 84 -10.84 12.84 -16.20
N ILE A 85 -10.96 13.10 -14.90
CA ILE A 85 -11.75 12.26 -13.99
C ILE A 85 -13.24 12.42 -14.28
N VAL A 86 -13.75 13.66 -14.42
CA VAL A 86 -15.15 13.92 -14.75
C VAL A 86 -15.56 13.25 -16.08
N ASP A 87 -14.70 13.33 -17.10
CA ASP A 87 -14.93 12.72 -18.42
C ASP A 87 -14.94 11.18 -18.36
N SER A 88 -14.43 10.57 -17.29
CA SER A 88 -14.34 9.11 -17.15
C SER A 88 -15.66 8.42 -16.81
N PHE A 89 -16.61 9.16 -16.24
CA PHE A 89 -17.94 8.65 -15.87
C PHE A 89 -19.08 9.55 -16.34
N THR A 90 -18.79 10.76 -16.83
CA THR A 90 -19.80 11.64 -17.44
C THR A 90 -19.47 11.90 -18.89
N LYS A 91 -20.45 11.76 -19.79
CA LYS A 91 -20.23 11.92 -21.25
C LYS A 91 -20.59 13.29 -21.82
N ASP A 92 -21.34 14.13 -21.08
CA ASP A 92 -21.99 15.32 -21.65
C ASP A 92 -22.00 16.57 -20.74
N PHE A 93 -21.06 16.70 -19.78
CA PHE A 93 -21.02 17.91 -18.95
C PHE A 93 -20.27 19.07 -19.63
N PRO A 94 -20.79 20.30 -19.57
CA PRO A 94 -20.03 21.48 -19.98
C PRO A 94 -18.78 21.59 -19.10
N LYS A 95 -17.61 21.84 -19.71
CA LYS A 95 -16.29 21.85 -19.03
C LYS A 95 -16.32 22.63 -17.71
N PRO A 96 -16.43 21.97 -16.55
CA PRO A 96 -16.56 22.68 -15.28
C PRO A 96 -15.29 23.48 -14.93
N ASN A 97 -15.45 24.48 -14.07
CA ASN A 97 -14.32 25.04 -13.34
C ASN A 97 -13.84 24.05 -12.25
N GLU A 98 -12.76 24.36 -11.54
CA GLU A 98 -12.19 23.39 -10.59
C GLU A 98 -13.16 23.01 -9.46
N ASP A 99 -13.89 23.97 -8.89
CA ASP A 99 -14.80 23.72 -7.77
C ASP A 99 -16.02 22.91 -8.22
N GLN A 100 -16.58 23.24 -9.38
CA GLN A 100 -17.65 22.46 -10.00
C GLN A 100 -17.19 21.04 -10.32
N ALA A 101 -15.96 20.85 -10.81
CA ALA A 101 -15.44 19.52 -11.12
C ALA A 101 -15.29 18.68 -9.84
N ARG A 102 -14.79 19.27 -8.75
CA ARG A 102 -14.71 18.63 -7.43
C ARG A 102 -16.09 18.23 -6.93
N ASP A 103 -17.07 19.13 -7.00
CA ASP A 103 -18.45 18.86 -6.59
C ASP A 103 -19.10 17.73 -7.41
N ILE A 104 -18.88 17.71 -8.74
CA ILE A 104 -19.39 16.65 -9.61
C ILE A 104 -18.78 15.30 -9.20
N ILE A 105 -17.47 15.24 -8.96
CA ILE A 105 -16.80 14.00 -8.53
C ILE A 105 -17.36 13.54 -7.18
N LEU A 106 -17.47 14.43 -6.20
CA LEU A 106 -17.99 14.10 -4.86
C LEU A 106 -19.42 13.58 -4.86
N ARG A 107 -20.28 14.11 -5.74
CA ARG A 107 -21.68 13.65 -5.88
C ARG A 107 -21.81 12.29 -6.56
N ASN A 108 -20.80 11.86 -7.32
CA ASN A 108 -20.83 10.63 -8.10
C ASN A 108 -19.73 9.65 -7.68
N VAL A 109 -19.27 9.71 -6.42
CA VAL A 109 -18.23 8.79 -5.90
C VAL A 109 -18.66 7.34 -6.05
N GLU A 110 -19.93 7.01 -5.81
CA GLU A 110 -20.44 5.64 -5.95
C GLU A 110 -20.32 5.10 -7.38
N GLU A 111 -20.63 5.92 -8.39
CA GLU A 111 -20.48 5.52 -9.79
C GLU A 111 -19.00 5.43 -10.20
N LEU A 112 -18.20 6.41 -9.80
CA LEU A 112 -16.76 6.43 -10.05
C LEU A 112 -16.05 5.21 -9.45
N THR A 113 -16.47 4.78 -8.26
CA THR A 113 -15.85 3.67 -7.51
C THR A 113 -16.52 2.31 -7.77
N ASP A 114 -17.53 2.27 -8.64
CA ASP A 114 -18.22 1.03 -8.98
C ASP A 114 -17.26 -0.01 -9.59
N GLY A 115 -17.27 -1.21 -9.01
CA GLY A 115 -16.36 -2.29 -9.39
C GLY A 115 -16.58 -2.81 -10.81
N LYS A 116 -17.81 -2.76 -11.35
CA LYS A 116 -18.09 -3.18 -12.73
C LYS A 116 -17.55 -2.16 -13.72
N ARG A 117 -17.71 -0.86 -13.42
CA ARG A 117 -17.10 0.23 -14.21
C ARG A 117 -15.59 0.10 -14.24
N ILE A 118 -14.96 -0.03 -13.07
CA ILE A 118 -13.50 -0.17 -12.97
C ILE A 118 -13.03 -1.40 -13.74
N ALA A 119 -13.70 -2.56 -13.57
CA ALA A 119 -13.38 -3.76 -14.34
C ALA A 119 -13.48 -3.51 -15.85
N ALA A 120 -14.55 -2.87 -16.33
CA ALA A 120 -14.73 -2.56 -17.75
C ALA A 120 -13.65 -1.60 -18.29
N VAL A 121 -13.22 -0.60 -17.52
CA VAL A 121 -12.14 0.32 -17.90
C VAL A 121 -10.80 -0.40 -17.99
N LEU A 122 -10.55 -1.36 -17.10
CA LEU A 122 -9.32 -2.16 -17.09
C LEU A 122 -9.35 -3.29 -18.13
N GLN A 123 -10.49 -3.57 -18.76
CA GLN A 123 -10.61 -4.47 -19.90
C GLN A 123 -10.21 -3.72 -21.18
N PHE A 124 -8.94 -3.82 -21.54
CA PHE A 124 -8.40 -3.17 -22.72
C PHE A 124 -8.22 -4.15 -23.90
N ASP A 125 -8.97 -3.91 -24.97
CA ASP A 125 -8.75 -4.53 -26.28
C ASP A 125 -7.73 -3.68 -27.06
N GLY A 126 -6.47 -4.12 -27.10
CA GLY A 126 -5.44 -3.44 -27.88
C GLY A 126 -4.12 -4.22 -27.94
N PRO A 127 -3.02 -3.59 -28.34
CA PRO A 127 -1.73 -4.26 -28.47
C PRO A 127 -1.33 -4.95 -27.17
N PHE A 128 -0.85 -6.19 -27.26
CA PHE A 128 -0.51 -6.99 -26.08
C PHE A 128 0.51 -6.30 -25.17
N LYS A 129 1.47 -5.57 -25.75
CA LYS A 129 2.44 -4.78 -24.98
C LYS A 129 1.80 -3.71 -24.09
N ASP A 130 0.71 -3.09 -24.54
CA ASP A 130 0.02 -2.06 -23.78
C ASP A 130 -0.76 -2.68 -22.63
N GLN A 131 -1.29 -3.90 -22.80
CA GLN A 131 -1.90 -4.68 -21.73
C GLN A 131 -0.87 -5.06 -20.66
N ILE A 132 0.32 -5.53 -21.05
CA ILE A 132 1.43 -5.78 -20.13
C ILE A 132 1.79 -4.49 -19.39
N ARG A 133 1.98 -3.38 -20.10
CA ARG A 133 2.32 -2.08 -19.50
C ARG A 133 1.26 -1.65 -18.46
N GLN A 134 -0.02 -1.79 -18.79
CA GLN A 134 -1.12 -1.47 -17.87
C GLN A 134 -1.04 -2.32 -16.59
N ILE A 135 -0.85 -3.64 -16.73
CA ILE A 135 -0.76 -4.56 -15.60
C ILE A 135 0.44 -4.22 -14.70
N LEU A 136 1.63 -4.08 -15.30
CA LEU A 136 2.86 -3.76 -14.55
C LEU A 136 2.79 -2.40 -13.87
N MET A 137 2.13 -1.42 -14.50
CA MET A 137 1.93 -0.11 -13.90
C MET A 137 1.02 -0.17 -12.68
N LEU A 138 -0.07 -0.93 -12.75
CA LEU A 138 -0.94 -1.12 -11.59
C LEU A 138 -0.24 -1.92 -10.49
N GLU A 139 0.57 -2.92 -10.84
CA GLU A 139 1.41 -3.64 -9.87
C GLU A 139 2.44 -2.73 -9.18
N ALA A 140 3.03 -1.78 -9.91
CA ALA A 140 3.92 -0.77 -9.33
C ALA A 140 3.22 0.06 -8.24
N PHE A 141 1.94 0.40 -8.41
CA PHE A 141 1.14 1.06 -7.37
C PHE A 141 0.76 0.10 -6.22
N VAL A 142 0.31 -1.13 -6.54
CA VAL A 142 -0.13 -2.13 -5.56
C VAL A 142 0.97 -2.49 -4.57
N ASN A 143 2.22 -2.51 -5.04
CA ASN A 143 3.38 -2.86 -4.23
C ASN A 143 3.85 -1.72 -3.33
N ARG A 144 3.27 -0.53 -3.46
CA ARG A 144 3.52 0.60 -2.58
C ARG A 144 2.45 0.67 -1.49
N PRO A 145 2.85 0.99 -0.25
CA PRO A 145 1.92 1.02 0.88
C PRO A 145 0.80 2.07 0.72
N ASP A 146 1.13 3.22 0.15
CA ASP A 146 0.26 4.37 -0.03
C ASP A 146 -0.52 4.34 -1.36
N TRP A 147 -0.17 3.43 -2.26
CA TRP A 147 -0.66 3.36 -3.64
C TRP A 147 -0.46 4.67 -4.40
N SER A 148 0.67 5.34 -4.14
CA SER A 148 1.01 6.62 -4.74
C SER A 148 2.49 6.68 -5.11
N ALA A 149 2.78 7.39 -6.20
CA ALA A 149 4.13 7.52 -6.73
C ALA A 149 4.19 8.72 -7.68
N THR A 150 5.34 9.38 -7.73
CA THR A 150 5.66 10.33 -8.80
C THR A 150 5.78 9.61 -10.16
N GLU A 151 5.75 10.37 -11.25
CA GLU A 151 5.97 9.79 -12.59
C GLU A 151 7.32 9.05 -12.67
N GLN A 152 8.37 9.64 -12.09
CA GLN A 152 9.70 9.07 -12.09
C GLN A 152 9.75 7.75 -11.31
N GLU A 153 9.24 7.73 -10.08
CA GLU A 153 9.19 6.49 -9.28
C GLU A 153 8.35 5.41 -9.96
N THR A 154 7.25 5.79 -10.63
CA THR A 154 6.42 4.84 -11.38
C THR A 154 7.21 4.23 -12.54
N VAL A 155 7.95 5.04 -13.29
CA VAL A 155 8.80 4.59 -14.40
C VAL A 155 9.92 3.68 -13.89
N GLU A 156 10.59 4.07 -12.81
CA GLU A 156 11.67 3.29 -12.18
C GLU A 156 11.15 1.95 -11.67
N SER A 157 10.01 1.94 -10.97
CA SER A 157 9.38 0.72 -10.46
C SER A 157 8.94 -0.21 -11.59
N LEU A 158 8.27 0.30 -12.61
CA LEU A 158 7.87 -0.48 -13.78
C LEU A 158 9.08 -1.06 -14.50
N THR A 159 10.11 -0.25 -14.74
CA THR A 159 11.36 -0.69 -15.38
C THR A 159 12.04 -1.77 -14.55
N GLY A 160 12.05 -1.64 -13.22
CA GLY A 160 12.58 -2.64 -12.31
C GLY A 160 11.81 -3.96 -12.36
N LEU A 161 10.47 -3.91 -12.42
CA LEU A 161 9.63 -5.10 -12.60
C LEU A 161 9.91 -5.80 -13.93
N GLU A 162 10.07 -5.02 -15.01
CA GLU A 162 10.38 -5.56 -16.34
C GLU A 162 11.76 -6.22 -16.36
N GLN A 163 12.76 -5.50 -15.87
CA GLN A 163 14.14 -5.99 -15.81
C GLN A 163 14.24 -7.24 -14.93
N GLY A 164 13.55 -7.28 -13.79
CA GLY A 164 13.54 -8.45 -12.91
C GLY A 164 12.98 -9.70 -13.58
N VAL A 165 12.00 -9.58 -14.48
CA VAL A 165 11.52 -10.71 -15.28
C VAL A 165 12.57 -11.14 -16.31
N LEU A 166 13.23 -10.19 -16.97
CA LEU A 166 14.27 -10.50 -17.96
C LEU A 166 15.47 -11.19 -17.31
N ASP A 167 15.91 -10.68 -16.17
CA ASP A 167 17.01 -11.27 -15.39
C ASP A 167 16.62 -12.69 -14.94
N ALA A 168 15.42 -12.85 -14.38
CA ALA A 168 14.92 -14.17 -14.01
C ALA A 168 14.82 -15.12 -15.22
N ALA A 169 14.41 -14.64 -16.39
CA ALA A 169 14.31 -15.47 -17.59
C ALA A 169 15.67 -15.89 -18.16
N ALA A 170 16.71 -15.09 -17.93
CA ALA A 170 18.08 -15.39 -18.32
C ALA A 170 18.75 -16.43 -17.41
N GLU A 171 18.25 -16.65 -16.20
CA GLU A 171 18.76 -17.70 -15.32
C GLU A 171 18.48 -19.09 -15.90
N GLU A 172 19.52 -19.94 -15.95
CA GLU A 172 19.45 -21.32 -16.46
C GLU A 172 18.41 -22.17 -15.70
N ASP A 173 18.20 -21.84 -14.42
CA ASP A 173 17.36 -22.55 -13.46
C ASP A 173 15.99 -21.89 -13.23
N SER A 174 15.63 -20.89 -14.04
CA SER A 174 14.45 -20.03 -13.85
C SER A 174 13.11 -20.76 -13.74
N LEU A 175 12.99 -21.91 -14.40
CA LEU A 175 11.79 -22.76 -14.40
C LEU A 175 12.05 -24.14 -13.77
N ARG A 176 13.14 -24.32 -13.01
CA ARG A 176 13.57 -25.64 -12.49
C ARG A 176 12.54 -26.38 -11.63
N TYR A 177 11.59 -25.64 -11.05
CA TYR A 177 10.54 -26.19 -10.20
C TYR A 177 9.20 -26.37 -10.91
N GLN A 178 9.15 -26.06 -12.20
CA GLN A 178 7.95 -26.22 -13.03
C GLN A 178 8.00 -27.54 -13.78
N ASP A 179 6.83 -28.08 -14.05
CA ASP A 179 6.66 -29.28 -14.87
C ASP A 179 6.99 -28.95 -16.34
N PRO A 180 8.05 -29.54 -16.94
CA PRO A 180 8.49 -29.19 -18.29
C PRO A 180 7.40 -29.36 -19.35
N GLU A 181 6.53 -30.36 -19.20
CA GLU A 181 5.45 -30.61 -20.16
C GLU A 181 4.45 -29.45 -20.17
N ARG A 182 4.11 -28.91 -19.00
CA ARG A 182 3.20 -27.76 -18.86
C ARG A 182 3.80 -26.48 -19.43
N ILE A 183 5.11 -26.31 -19.26
CA ILE A 183 5.84 -25.18 -19.84
C ILE A 183 5.84 -25.25 -21.37
N GLU A 184 6.07 -26.42 -21.95
CA GLU A 184 6.04 -26.57 -23.42
C GLU A 184 4.63 -26.36 -23.99
N ILE A 185 3.58 -26.86 -23.33
CA ILE A 185 2.18 -26.56 -23.72
C ILE A 185 1.95 -25.04 -23.73
N LEU A 186 2.39 -24.33 -22.68
CA LEU A 186 2.23 -22.88 -22.60
C LEU A 186 3.01 -22.17 -23.72
N LYS A 187 4.25 -22.56 -23.99
CA LYS A 187 5.08 -21.99 -25.06
C LYS A 187 4.43 -22.16 -26.43
N ASP A 188 3.89 -23.34 -26.73
CA ASP A 188 3.26 -23.61 -28.02
C ASP A 188 2.01 -22.76 -28.25
N VAL A 189 1.17 -22.63 -27.21
CA VAL A 189 -0.02 -21.78 -27.29
C VAL A 189 0.37 -20.30 -27.42
N LEU A 190 1.38 -19.84 -26.68
CA LEU A 190 1.87 -18.45 -26.77
C LEU A 190 2.47 -18.13 -28.13
N ARG A 191 3.27 -19.03 -28.72
CA ARG A 191 3.79 -18.88 -30.09
C ARG A 191 2.66 -18.72 -31.11
N ALA A 192 1.57 -19.47 -30.93
CA ALA A 192 0.40 -19.36 -31.81
C ALA A 192 -0.35 -18.04 -31.58
N ALA A 193 -0.61 -17.65 -30.34
CA ALA A 193 -1.35 -16.45 -29.97
C ALA A 193 -0.61 -15.15 -30.35
N LEU A 194 0.72 -15.13 -30.27
CA LEU A 194 1.53 -13.94 -30.52
C LEU A 194 1.81 -13.69 -32.02
N ARG A 195 1.31 -14.55 -32.91
CA ARG A 195 1.58 -14.47 -34.36
C ARG A 195 1.09 -13.16 -34.99
N ASP A 196 -0.11 -12.71 -34.58
CA ASP A 196 -0.79 -11.55 -35.16
C ASP A 196 -0.58 -10.26 -34.35
N ARG A 197 0.25 -10.31 -33.29
CA ARG A 197 0.63 -9.18 -32.39
C ARG A 197 -0.53 -8.48 -31.65
N MET A 198 -1.74 -8.96 -31.85
CA MET A 198 -2.94 -8.52 -31.19
C MET A 198 -3.46 -9.72 -30.40
N ILE A 199 -3.62 -9.53 -29.10
CA ILE A 199 -4.32 -10.48 -28.24
C ILE A 199 -5.56 -9.75 -27.77
N THR A 200 -6.72 -10.17 -28.26
CA THR A 200 -8.00 -9.65 -27.78
C THR A 200 -8.19 -10.02 -26.30
N PHE A 201 -9.04 -9.29 -25.59
CA PHE A 201 -9.36 -9.60 -24.20
C PHE A 201 -9.87 -11.04 -24.01
N SER A 202 -10.61 -11.56 -25.00
CA SER A 202 -11.08 -12.95 -24.99
C SER A 202 -9.93 -13.97 -25.13
N GLU A 203 -8.96 -13.70 -26.01
CA GLU A 203 -7.76 -14.53 -26.15
C GLU A 203 -6.88 -14.45 -24.90
N LEU A 204 -6.72 -13.26 -24.31
CA LEU A 204 -6.01 -13.07 -23.05
C LEU A 204 -6.67 -13.88 -21.92
N ASN A 205 -7.99 -13.85 -21.82
CA ASN A 205 -8.72 -14.64 -20.83
C ASN A 205 -8.57 -16.14 -21.07
N LEU A 206 -8.52 -16.58 -22.33
CA LEU A 206 -8.23 -17.97 -22.66
C LEU A 206 -6.81 -18.37 -22.24
N LEU A 207 -5.81 -17.50 -22.47
CA LEU A 207 -4.44 -17.71 -22.00
C LEU A 207 -4.36 -17.76 -20.47
N ARG A 208 -5.07 -16.88 -19.77
CA ARG A 208 -5.17 -16.89 -18.29
C ARG A 208 -5.83 -18.17 -17.78
N THR A 209 -6.92 -18.59 -18.41
CA THR A 209 -7.63 -19.84 -18.07
C THR A 209 -6.75 -21.06 -18.30
N LEU A 210 -6.03 -21.09 -19.44
CA LEU A 210 -5.05 -22.14 -19.73
C LEU A 210 -3.94 -22.17 -18.67
N ARG A 211 -3.30 -21.02 -18.40
CA ARG A 211 -2.27 -20.88 -17.36
C ARG A 211 -2.76 -21.43 -16.01
N ASP A 212 -3.97 -21.06 -15.61
CA ASP A 212 -4.57 -21.51 -14.35
C ASP A 212 -4.85 -23.02 -14.35
N SER A 213 -5.33 -23.58 -15.47
CA SER A 213 -5.55 -25.01 -15.63
C SER A 213 -4.25 -25.83 -15.58
N LEU A 214 -3.15 -25.26 -16.07
CA LEU A 214 -1.80 -25.82 -15.96
C LEU A 214 -1.20 -25.62 -14.56
N GLY A 215 -1.83 -24.79 -13.72
CA GLY A 215 -1.37 -24.47 -12.38
C GLY A 215 -0.09 -23.62 -12.36
N LEU A 216 0.17 -22.88 -13.44
CA LEU A 216 1.34 -22.00 -13.59
C LEU A 216 1.02 -20.61 -13.02
N SER A 217 2.03 -19.93 -12.49
CA SER A 217 1.89 -18.57 -11.97
C SER A 217 2.02 -17.51 -13.06
N GLU A 218 1.59 -16.29 -12.75
CA GLU A 218 1.80 -15.13 -13.62
C GLU A 218 3.30 -14.83 -13.81
N ALA A 219 4.13 -15.03 -12.79
CA ALA A 219 5.59 -14.89 -12.89
C ALA A 219 6.18 -15.88 -13.92
N VAL A 220 5.76 -17.15 -13.88
CA VAL A 220 6.17 -18.16 -14.87
C VAL A 220 5.69 -17.79 -16.27
N PHE A 221 4.46 -17.30 -16.40
CA PHE A 221 3.92 -16.84 -17.68
C PHE A 221 4.79 -15.74 -18.30
N ARG A 222 5.22 -14.75 -17.51
CA ARG A 222 6.12 -13.66 -17.95
C ARG A 222 7.53 -14.14 -18.28
N ILE A 223 8.09 -15.06 -17.48
CA ILE A 223 9.39 -15.70 -17.79
C ILE A 223 9.32 -16.42 -19.14
N VAL A 224 8.24 -17.18 -19.38
CA VAL A 224 8.05 -17.88 -20.67
C VAL A 224 7.90 -16.88 -21.82
N LEU A 225 7.20 -15.76 -21.64
CA LEU A 225 7.14 -14.69 -22.65
C LEU A 225 8.51 -14.07 -22.94
N ALA A 226 9.31 -13.82 -21.91
CA ALA A 226 10.67 -13.30 -22.05
C ALA A 226 11.60 -14.29 -22.77
N GLN A 227 11.50 -15.59 -22.47
CA GLN A 227 12.22 -16.66 -23.19
C GLN A 227 11.80 -16.76 -24.67
N LEU A 228 10.60 -16.30 -25.01
CA LEU A 228 10.09 -16.21 -26.37
C LEU A 228 10.40 -14.86 -27.04
N ASP A 229 11.16 -13.97 -26.40
CA ASP A 229 11.52 -12.63 -26.92
C ASP A 229 10.31 -11.68 -27.09
N HIS A 230 9.32 -11.82 -26.21
CA HIS A 230 8.04 -11.12 -26.27
C HIS A 230 7.65 -10.36 -25.00
N PHE A 231 8.57 -10.17 -24.04
CA PHE A 231 8.30 -9.45 -22.79
C PHE A 231 9.32 -8.35 -22.51
N PRO A 232 8.91 -7.14 -22.07
CA PRO A 232 7.53 -6.64 -22.02
C PRO A 232 7.03 -6.26 -23.42
N GLN A 233 7.97 -6.05 -24.35
CA GLN A 233 7.75 -5.87 -25.78
C GLN A 233 8.56 -6.90 -26.56
N ARG A 234 8.32 -6.99 -27.88
CA ARG A 234 9.11 -7.83 -28.77
C ARG A 234 10.59 -7.40 -28.75
N GLY A 235 11.51 -8.35 -28.78
CA GLY A 235 12.94 -8.06 -28.65
C GLY A 235 13.37 -7.86 -27.20
N ASN A 236 12.50 -8.21 -26.25
CA ASN A 236 12.64 -7.93 -24.83
C ASN A 236 12.99 -6.47 -24.50
N VAL A 237 12.41 -5.55 -25.27
CA VAL A 237 12.65 -4.11 -25.13
C VAL A 237 11.77 -3.55 -24.02
N LEU A 238 12.40 -2.91 -23.03
CA LEU A 238 11.73 -2.22 -21.92
C LEU A 238 10.84 -1.07 -22.41
N HIS A 239 9.80 -0.75 -21.64
CA HIS A 239 8.98 0.41 -21.97
C HIS A 239 9.72 1.73 -21.74
N THR A 240 9.48 2.70 -22.61
CA THR A 240 10.06 4.04 -22.48
C THR A 240 9.30 4.90 -21.46
N PRO A 241 9.94 5.93 -20.87
CA PRO A 241 9.25 6.87 -19.98
C PRO A 241 8.04 7.55 -20.64
N SER A 242 8.10 7.84 -21.94
CA SER A 242 6.97 8.39 -22.69
C SER A 242 5.79 7.43 -22.78
N GLU A 243 6.04 6.14 -23.05
CA GLU A 243 4.98 5.13 -23.10
C GLU A 243 4.34 4.94 -21.71
N CYS A 244 5.13 5.06 -20.65
CA CYS A 244 4.64 5.02 -19.28
C CYS A 244 3.71 6.21 -18.98
N ARG A 245 4.12 7.43 -19.36
CA ARG A 245 3.28 8.64 -19.20
C ARG A 245 1.98 8.53 -19.97
N ASP A 246 2.00 7.98 -21.18
CA ASP A 246 0.79 7.77 -21.97
C ASP A 246 -0.18 6.79 -21.30
N MET A 247 0.35 5.74 -20.66
CA MET A 247 -0.47 4.82 -19.87
C MET A 247 -1.03 5.47 -18.60
N LEU A 248 -0.24 6.27 -17.86
CA LEU A 248 -0.74 7.05 -16.72
C LEU A 248 -1.88 7.97 -17.13
N ASN A 249 -1.74 8.66 -18.27
CA ASN A 249 -2.79 9.50 -18.83
C ASN A 249 -4.05 8.68 -19.21
N ALA A 250 -3.88 7.47 -19.75
CA ALA A 250 -4.98 6.58 -20.09
C ALA A 250 -5.72 6.09 -18.83
N LEU A 251 -5.00 5.63 -17.81
CA LEU A 251 -5.56 5.23 -16.51
C LEU A 251 -6.26 6.40 -15.82
N GLN A 252 -5.73 7.62 -15.93
CA GLN A 252 -6.38 8.81 -15.42
C GLN A 252 -7.68 9.13 -16.15
N ARG A 253 -7.71 9.05 -17.48
CA ARG A 253 -8.97 9.21 -18.25
C ARG A 253 -9.97 8.09 -17.98
N GLY A 254 -9.50 6.93 -17.53
CA GLY A 254 -10.34 5.85 -17.02
C GLY A 254 -10.85 6.09 -15.58
N GLY A 255 -10.43 7.17 -14.93
CA GLY A 255 -10.79 7.45 -13.54
C GLY A 255 -10.21 6.45 -12.55
N ILE A 256 -9.06 5.82 -12.87
CA ILE A 256 -8.39 4.84 -12.02
C ILE A 256 -7.28 5.50 -11.19
N VAL A 257 -6.46 6.33 -11.84
CA VAL A 257 -5.31 7.02 -11.24
C VAL A 257 -5.53 8.54 -11.21
N PHE A 258 -5.22 9.17 -10.09
CA PHE A 258 -5.45 10.58 -9.83
C PHE A 258 -4.10 11.31 -9.79
N HIS A 259 -3.91 12.30 -10.66
CA HIS A 259 -2.69 13.11 -10.65
C HIS A 259 -2.88 14.31 -9.72
N CYS A 260 -2.36 14.20 -8.50
CA CYS A 260 -2.42 15.20 -7.44
C CYS A 260 -1.35 16.28 -7.66
N ASN A 261 -1.43 16.98 -8.78
CA ASN A 261 -0.38 17.87 -9.27
C ASN A 261 -0.19 19.18 -8.47
N LYS A 262 -1.01 19.42 -7.44
CA LYS A 262 -0.83 20.51 -6.47
C LYS A 262 -0.20 20.04 -5.14
N ALA A 263 -0.14 18.74 -4.91
CA ALA A 263 0.58 18.18 -3.77
C ALA A 263 2.10 18.21 -4.02
N ASP A 264 2.88 18.17 -2.94
CA ASP A 264 4.34 18.08 -3.04
C ASP A 264 4.74 16.81 -3.81
N GLY A 265 5.77 16.91 -4.65
CA GLY A 265 6.19 15.83 -5.56
C GLY A 265 5.24 15.55 -6.75
N SER A 266 4.03 16.13 -6.78
CA SER A 266 3.01 15.88 -7.83
C SER A 266 2.72 14.38 -8.06
N PRO A 267 2.33 13.62 -7.02
CA PRO A 267 2.14 12.18 -7.13
C PRO A 267 0.91 11.82 -7.97
N TYR A 268 1.00 10.63 -8.57
CA TYR A 268 -0.13 9.87 -9.05
C TYR A 268 -0.60 8.94 -7.93
N VAL A 269 -1.91 8.83 -7.74
CA VAL A 269 -2.52 8.14 -6.60
C VAL A 269 -3.66 7.24 -7.08
N ILE A 270 -3.77 6.02 -6.53
CA ILE A 270 -5.01 5.23 -6.63
C ILE A 270 -5.80 5.40 -5.32
N PRO A 271 -6.96 6.10 -5.37
CA PRO A 271 -7.78 6.33 -4.20
C PRO A 271 -8.20 5.05 -3.49
N GLU A 272 -8.28 5.09 -2.15
CA GLU A 272 -8.63 3.93 -1.29
C GLU A 272 -9.85 3.16 -1.80
N GLU A 273 -10.89 3.88 -2.22
CA GLU A 273 -12.16 3.31 -2.67
C GLU A 273 -12.05 2.52 -3.99
N ILE A 274 -11.00 2.79 -4.80
CA ILE A 274 -10.76 2.15 -6.10
C ILE A 274 -9.88 0.89 -5.96
N ARG A 275 -9.04 0.82 -4.92
CA ARG A 275 -8.03 -0.24 -4.72
C ARG A 275 -8.60 -1.66 -4.75
N PRO A 276 -9.73 -2.00 -4.08
CA PRO A 276 -10.26 -3.36 -4.09
C PRO A 276 -10.63 -3.84 -5.50
N SER A 277 -11.19 -2.94 -6.31
CA SER A 277 -11.57 -3.23 -7.69
C SER A 277 -10.35 -3.43 -8.59
N VAL A 278 -9.28 -2.65 -8.38
CA VAL A 278 -7.99 -2.83 -9.08
C VAL A 278 -7.34 -4.16 -8.70
N MET A 279 -7.26 -4.49 -7.40
CA MET A 279 -6.75 -5.78 -6.92
C MET A 279 -7.48 -6.95 -7.57
N ASN A 280 -8.82 -6.89 -7.56
CA ASN A 280 -9.66 -7.92 -8.17
C ASN A 280 -9.44 -8.02 -9.69
N ALA A 281 -9.27 -6.89 -10.39
CA ALA A 281 -9.00 -6.89 -11.83
C ALA A 281 -7.62 -7.49 -12.19
N LEU A 282 -6.63 -7.34 -11.30
CA LEU A 282 -5.31 -7.98 -11.42
C LEU A 282 -5.32 -9.46 -10.97
N GLY A 283 -6.38 -9.92 -10.32
CA GLY A 283 -6.44 -11.26 -9.71
C GLY A 283 -5.51 -11.39 -8.49
N LEU A 284 -5.22 -10.27 -7.83
CA LEU A 284 -4.38 -10.22 -6.63
C LEU A 284 -5.27 -10.23 -5.39
N GLU A 285 -4.93 -11.07 -4.42
CA GLU A 285 -5.60 -11.13 -3.12
C GLU A 285 -4.89 -10.27 -2.07
N LEU A 286 -3.57 -10.11 -2.19
CA LEU A 286 -2.70 -9.32 -1.32
C LEU A 286 -1.58 -8.69 -2.15
N GLY A 287 -1.14 -7.48 -1.78
CA GLY A 287 0.10 -6.90 -2.29
C GLY A 287 1.33 -7.66 -1.77
N LEU A 288 2.50 -7.47 -2.38
CA LEU A 288 3.71 -8.24 -2.03
C LEU A 288 4.11 -8.11 -0.55
N ASN A 289 4.00 -6.91 0.03
CA ASN A 289 4.34 -6.65 1.43
C ASN A 289 3.38 -7.38 2.39
N ALA A 290 2.06 -7.23 2.17
CA ALA A 290 1.03 -7.90 2.95
C ALA A 290 1.12 -9.43 2.82
N TRP A 291 1.49 -9.93 1.63
CA TRP A 291 1.74 -11.35 1.42
C TRP A 291 2.98 -11.83 2.18
N GLY A 292 4.06 -11.04 2.15
CA GLY A 292 5.26 -11.29 2.93
C GLY A 292 4.98 -11.42 4.43
N LEU A 293 4.20 -10.48 4.99
CA LEU A 293 3.77 -10.49 6.39
C LEU A 293 2.94 -11.73 6.72
N LEU A 294 2.00 -12.11 5.86
CA LEU A 294 1.24 -13.35 6.04
C LEU A 294 2.17 -14.56 6.13
N LEU A 295 3.12 -14.69 5.20
CA LEU A 295 4.07 -15.80 5.21
C LEU A 295 4.99 -15.78 6.45
N ASP A 296 5.30 -14.61 6.98
CA ASP A 296 6.07 -14.46 8.22
C ASP A 296 5.29 -14.90 9.47
N THR A 297 3.96 -14.80 9.46
CA THR A 297 3.14 -15.36 10.54
C THR A 297 3.02 -16.88 10.51
N LEU A 298 3.27 -17.51 9.35
CA LEU A 298 3.22 -18.96 9.22
C LEU A 298 4.42 -19.64 9.86
N THR A 299 4.16 -20.82 10.42
CA THR A 299 5.21 -21.72 10.93
C THR A 299 5.92 -22.44 9.78
N VAL A 300 7.14 -22.91 10.04
CA VAL A 300 7.91 -23.73 9.08
C VAL A 300 7.12 -24.97 8.64
N SER A 301 6.35 -25.58 9.55
CA SER A 301 5.52 -26.75 9.22
C SER A 301 4.43 -26.40 8.20
N GLN A 302 3.73 -25.28 8.39
CA GLN A 302 2.68 -24.81 7.48
C GLN A 302 3.24 -24.44 6.09
N LEU A 303 4.39 -23.77 6.04
CA LEU A 303 5.08 -23.49 4.77
C LEU A 303 5.47 -24.78 4.03
N LYS A 304 5.97 -25.79 4.76
CA LYS A 304 6.29 -27.10 4.17
C LYS A 304 5.05 -27.82 3.67
N GLN A 305 3.91 -27.74 4.37
CA GLN A 305 2.65 -28.32 3.90
C GLN A 305 2.19 -27.68 2.58
N ALA A 306 2.25 -26.35 2.49
CA ALA A 306 1.90 -25.61 1.27
C ALA A 306 2.80 -26.01 0.08
N LEU A 307 4.11 -26.09 0.31
CA LEU A 307 5.07 -26.52 -0.71
C LEU A 307 4.87 -27.99 -1.12
N ALA A 308 4.62 -28.88 -0.15
CA ALA A 308 4.36 -30.30 -0.42
C ALA A 308 3.11 -30.52 -1.26
N ALA A 309 2.03 -29.75 -1.03
CA ALA A 309 0.81 -29.81 -1.84
C ALA A 309 1.05 -29.44 -3.31
N LYS A 310 2.08 -28.64 -3.59
CA LYS A 310 2.54 -28.30 -4.94
C LYS A 310 3.68 -29.17 -5.44
N LYS A 311 4.05 -30.24 -4.71
CA LYS A 311 5.19 -31.12 -5.00
C LYS A 311 6.52 -30.37 -5.12
N LEU A 312 6.66 -29.26 -4.39
CA LEU A 312 7.88 -28.45 -4.35
C LEU A 312 8.81 -28.93 -3.23
N PRO A 313 10.13 -28.67 -3.34
CA PRO A 313 11.07 -28.99 -2.27
C PRO A 313 10.67 -28.36 -0.94
N THR A 314 10.75 -29.12 0.15
CA THR A 314 10.36 -28.69 1.50
C THR A 314 11.55 -28.51 2.46
N SER A 315 12.77 -28.73 1.99
CA SER A 315 13.99 -28.44 2.74
C SER A 315 14.32 -26.95 2.71
N GLY A 316 15.06 -26.50 3.74
CA GLY A 316 15.57 -25.12 3.84
C GLY A 316 15.17 -24.38 5.10
N THR A 317 15.69 -23.15 5.21
CA THR A 317 15.36 -22.18 6.27
C THR A 317 14.00 -21.53 6.03
N LYS A 318 13.39 -20.88 7.04
CA LYS A 318 12.10 -20.19 6.88
C LYS A 318 12.13 -19.14 5.75
N PRO A 319 13.16 -18.28 5.62
CA PRO A 319 13.28 -17.35 4.50
C PRO A 319 13.33 -18.05 3.14
N GLU A 320 14.07 -19.16 3.01
CA GLU A 320 14.13 -19.94 1.76
C GLU A 320 12.76 -20.53 1.39
N LEU A 321 12.02 -21.03 2.38
CA LEU A 321 10.68 -21.58 2.17
C LEU A 321 9.69 -20.47 1.75
N LYS A 322 9.76 -19.29 2.40
CA LYS A 322 8.95 -18.10 2.05
C LYS A 322 9.24 -17.67 0.61
N GLY A 323 10.52 -17.49 0.26
CA GLY A 323 10.94 -17.15 -1.09
C GLY A 323 10.41 -18.15 -2.11
N ARG A 324 10.51 -19.46 -1.83
CA ARG A 324 9.98 -20.52 -2.71
C ARG A 324 8.47 -20.45 -2.88
N VAL A 325 7.72 -20.15 -1.81
CA VAL A 325 6.26 -19.96 -1.89
C VAL A 325 5.93 -18.74 -2.76
N MET A 326 6.60 -17.61 -2.55
CA MET A 326 6.40 -16.40 -3.36
C MET A 326 6.73 -16.65 -4.84
N SER A 327 7.87 -17.26 -5.14
CA SER A 327 8.29 -17.59 -6.52
C SER A 327 7.38 -18.62 -7.19
N SER A 328 6.77 -19.53 -6.41
CA SER A 328 5.82 -20.52 -6.96
C SER A 328 4.49 -19.91 -7.40
N GLY A 329 4.20 -18.65 -7.00
CA GLY A 329 2.98 -17.91 -7.34
C GLY A 329 1.69 -18.58 -6.84
N VAL A 330 1.77 -19.27 -5.70
CA VAL A 330 0.59 -19.77 -4.99
C VAL A 330 -0.15 -18.57 -4.39
N SER A 331 -1.45 -18.44 -4.70
CA SER A 331 -2.28 -17.38 -4.11
C SER A 331 -2.50 -17.61 -2.61
N PRO A 332 -2.73 -16.54 -1.83
CA PRO A 332 -3.04 -16.63 -0.40
C PRO A 332 -4.15 -17.62 -0.07
N SER A 333 -5.26 -17.58 -0.80
CA SER A 333 -6.41 -18.48 -0.63
C SER A 333 -6.04 -19.94 -0.85
N ARG A 334 -5.29 -20.25 -1.92
CA ARG A 334 -4.85 -21.61 -2.25
C ARG A 334 -3.86 -22.14 -1.22
N LEU A 335 -2.96 -21.29 -0.72
CA LEU A 335 -2.02 -21.67 0.33
C LEU A 335 -2.76 -22.00 1.63
N LEU A 336 -3.66 -21.11 2.06
CA LEU A 336 -4.40 -21.26 3.31
C LEU A 336 -5.38 -22.43 3.25
N ASP A 337 -5.92 -22.77 2.08
CA ASP A 337 -6.79 -23.94 1.90
C ASP A 337 -6.02 -25.28 1.96
N VAL A 338 -4.70 -25.30 1.86
CA VAL A 338 -3.93 -26.52 2.15
C VAL A 338 -3.86 -26.78 3.66
N LEU A 339 -3.96 -25.74 4.48
CA LEU A 339 -3.81 -25.85 5.93
C LEU A 339 -5.01 -26.55 6.58
N SER A 340 -4.74 -27.22 7.70
CA SER A 340 -5.80 -27.87 8.46
C SER A 340 -6.73 -26.83 9.11
N SER A 341 -7.98 -27.22 9.40
CA SER A 341 -8.93 -26.36 10.12
C SER A 341 -8.39 -25.90 11.49
N GLY A 342 -7.59 -26.76 12.15
CA GLY A 342 -6.92 -26.45 13.41
C GLY A 342 -5.78 -25.44 13.24
N ASP A 343 -5.01 -25.52 12.16
CA ASP A 343 -3.96 -24.54 11.83
C ASP A 343 -4.56 -23.17 11.53
N LEU A 344 -5.65 -23.12 10.76
CA LEU A 344 -6.38 -21.89 10.49
C LEU A 344 -7.00 -21.30 11.75
N TYR A 345 -7.49 -22.14 12.67
CA TYR A 345 -7.97 -21.69 13.97
C TYR A 345 -6.84 -21.03 14.78
N LYS A 346 -5.66 -21.68 14.87
CA LYS A 346 -4.50 -21.14 15.56
C LYS A 346 -4.05 -19.82 14.95
N LEU A 347 -4.00 -19.75 13.62
CA LEU A 347 -3.65 -18.53 12.91
C LEU A 347 -4.66 -17.41 13.22
N CYS A 348 -5.95 -17.63 13.03
CA CYS A 348 -6.99 -16.67 13.44
C CYS A 348 -6.85 -16.24 14.90
N SER A 349 -6.55 -17.16 15.82
CA SER A 349 -6.41 -16.83 17.24
C SER A 349 -5.17 -16.00 17.58
N SER A 350 -4.14 -16.06 16.73
CA SER A 350 -2.93 -15.25 16.88
C SER A 350 -3.06 -13.83 16.31
N LEU A 351 -4.07 -13.60 15.46
CA LEU A 351 -4.32 -12.29 14.84
C LEU A 351 -5.28 -11.49 15.72
N SER A 352 -4.91 -10.25 16.06
CA SER A 352 -5.75 -9.36 16.85
C SER A 352 -7.06 -9.06 16.12
N GLY A 353 -8.21 -9.08 16.81
CA GLY A 353 -9.50 -8.72 16.23
C GLY A 353 -10.11 -9.73 15.25
N VAL A 354 -9.44 -10.85 14.94
CA VAL A 354 -9.95 -11.84 13.98
C VAL A 354 -10.79 -12.91 14.67
N ALA A 355 -12.06 -13.04 14.25
CA ALA A 355 -12.95 -14.07 14.77
C ALA A 355 -12.53 -15.49 14.32
N VAL A 356 -12.46 -16.42 15.28
CA VAL A 356 -12.03 -17.83 15.08
C VAL A 356 -13.16 -18.80 14.68
N SER A 357 -14.43 -18.40 14.84
CA SER A 357 -15.60 -19.25 14.56
C SER A 357 -15.92 -19.34 13.06
N GLY A 358 -16.73 -20.31 12.64
CA GLY A 358 -17.20 -20.42 11.25
C GLY A 358 -16.46 -21.46 10.39
N THR A 359 -16.79 -21.49 9.10
CA THR A 359 -16.27 -22.49 8.15
C THR A 359 -14.82 -22.22 7.79
N LYS A 360 -14.13 -23.23 7.23
CA LYS A 360 -12.76 -23.09 6.75
C LYS A 360 -12.61 -21.94 5.76
N ALA A 361 -13.50 -21.86 4.76
CA ALA A 361 -13.50 -20.79 3.76
C ALA A 361 -13.69 -19.40 4.40
N GLN A 362 -14.55 -19.28 5.41
CA GLN A 362 -14.74 -18.02 6.15
C GLN A 362 -13.47 -17.62 6.90
N ARG A 363 -12.74 -18.56 7.50
CA ARG A 363 -11.46 -18.28 8.17
C ARG A 363 -10.39 -17.80 7.18
N VAL A 364 -10.26 -18.49 6.04
CA VAL A 364 -9.34 -18.10 4.96
C VAL A 364 -9.61 -16.65 4.52
N GLN A 365 -10.88 -16.33 4.24
CA GLN A 365 -11.28 -14.98 3.84
C GLN A 365 -10.98 -13.93 4.90
N ARG A 366 -11.19 -14.23 6.20
CA ARG A 366 -10.86 -13.30 7.28
C ARG A 366 -9.36 -13.06 7.42
N ILE A 367 -8.54 -14.11 7.28
CA ILE A 367 -7.08 -13.98 7.31
C ILE A 367 -6.62 -13.09 6.15
N ILE A 368 -7.09 -13.34 4.93
CA ILE A 368 -6.74 -12.50 3.78
C ILE A 368 -7.18 -11.06 4.03
N ARG A 369 -8.42 -10.85 4.50
CA ARG A 369 -8.94 -9.51 4.79
C ARG A 369 -8.14 -8.77 5.85
N TYR A 370 -7.70 -9.47 6.89
CA TYR A 370 -6.83 -8.91 7.92
C TYR A 370 -5.56 -8.34 7.30
N PHE A 371 -4.80 -9.17 6.57
CA PHE A 371 -3.55 -8.71 5.93
C PHE A 371 -3.77 -7.67 4.83
N ALA A 372 -4.89 -7.74 4.11
CA ALA A 372 -5.24 -6.75 3.08
C ALA A 372 -5.52 -5.36 3.65
N ASN A 373 -5.95 -5.28 4.91
CA ASN A 373 -6.26 -4.03 5.60
C ASN A 373 -5.08 -3.48 6.40
N LEU A 374 -3.96 -4.21 6.48
CA LEU A 374 -2.80 -3.73 7.21
C LEU A 374 -2.18 -2.53 6.48
N ILE A 375 -2.02 -1.45 7.22
CA ILE A 375 -1.20 -0.31 6.85
C ILE A 375 0.24 -0.74 7.09
N THR A 376 0.94 -1.09 6.02
CA THR A 376 2.39 -1.26 6.04
C THR A 376 3.00 0.10 5.76
N LYS A 377 4.03 0.53 6.50
CA LYS A 377 4.80 1.73 6.17
C LYS A 377 6.23 1.31 5.90
N GLU A 378 6.83 1.84 4.84
CA GLU A 378 8.26 1.66 4.61
C GLU A 378 9.02 2.36 5.73
N VAL A 379 9.82 1.57 6.45
CA VAL A 379 10.74 2.09 7.44
C VAL A 379 12.10 1.51 7.13
N ASP A 380 13.10 2.39 7.07
CA ASP A 380 14.49 1.98 6.88
C ASP A 380 14.87 0.96 7.97
N GLU A 381 15.55 -0.12 7.59
CA GLU A 381 16.03 -1.13 8.53
C GLU A 381 16.98 -0.51 9.57
N GLU A 382 17.70 0.55 9.20
CA GLU A 382 18.61 1.30 10.07
C GLU A 382 17.90 2.37 10.92
N ALA A 383 16.60 2.62 10.69
CA ALA A 383 15.85 3.64 11.42
C ALA A 383 15.79 3.32 12.92
N SER A 384 15.98 4.37 13.73
CA SER A 384 15.88 4.27 15.19
C SER A 384 14.48 3.81 15.64
N PRO A 385 14.34 3.21 16.84
CA PRO A 385 13.02 2.86 17.39
C PRO A 385 12.05 4.05 17.42
N ASP A 386 12.53 5.25 17.78
CA ASP A 386 11.71 6.45 17.89
C ASP A 386 11.21 6.94 16.54
N GLU A 387 12.04 6.80 15.49
CA GLU A 387 11.65 7.09 14.12
C GLU A 387 10.61 6.09 13.59
N ARG A 388 10.78 4.80 13.91
CA ARG A 388 9.77 3.78 13.62
C ARG A 388 8.43 4.12 14.30
N TYR A 389 8.47 4.51 15.57
CA TYR A 389 7.25 4.96 16.27
C TYR A 389 6.65 6.21 15.63
N TYR A 390 7.47 7.19 15.24
CA TYR A 390 7.01 8.38 14.53
C TYR A 390 6.25 8.06 13.24
N LYS A 391 6.74 7.12 12.43
CA LYS A 391 6.04 6.71 11.20
C LYS A 391 4.63 6.17 11.49
N TYR A 392 4.43 5.53 12.65
CA TYR A 392 3.14 5.00 13.10
C TYR A 392 2.44 5.90 14.15
N LEU A 393 2.76 7.19 14.19
CA LEU A 393 2.23 8.14 15.18
C LEU A 393 0.69 8.16 15.25
N PRO A 394 -0.07 8.21 14.12
CA PRO A 394 -1.54 8.15 14.18
C PRO A 394 -2.07 6.82 14.73
N GLU A 395 -1.43 5.70 14.38
CA GLU A 395 -1.81 4.36 14.82
C GLU A 395 -1.54 4.17 16.32
N LEU A 396 -0.42 4.68 16.82
CA LEU A 396 -0.11 4.75 18.25
C LEU A 396 -1.14 5.58 19.02
N ALA A 397 -1.52 6.74 18.48
CA ALA A 397 -2.55 7.59 19.09
C ALA A 397 -3.92 6.88 19.13
N ARG A 398 -4.29 6.16 18.06
CA ARG A 398 -5.57 5.41 17.98
C ARG A 398 -5.58 4.11 18.76
N ARG A 399 -4.43 3.69 19.31
CA ARG A 399 -4.23 2.33 19.85
C ARG A 399 -4.62 1.26 18.84
N ASP A 400 -4.21 1.45 17.58
CA ASP A 400 -4.47 0.50 16.51
C ASP A 400 -3.60 -0.76 16.67
N ARG A 401 -4.01 -1.62 17.60
CA ARG A 401 -3.30 -2.84 17.98
C ARG A 401 -3.05 -3.76 16.80
N GLU A 402 -4.00 -3.83 15.87
CA GLU A 402 -3.93 -4.68 14.69
C GLU A 402 -2.73 -4.28 13.83
N ASN A 403 -2.64 -3.00 13.46
CA ASN A 403 -1.53 -2.50 12.65
C ASN A 403 -0.19 -2.52 13.42
N LEU A 404 -0.18 -2.11 14.69
CA LEU A 404 1.05 -1.99 15.46
C LEU A 404 1.71 -3.35 15.76
N LEU A 405 0.91 -4.38 16.07
CA LEU A 405 1.42 -5.72 16.33
C LEU A 405 1.83 -6.43 15.03
N ALA A 406 1.01 -6.32 13.96
CA ALA A 406 1.29 -7.00 12.70
C ALA A 406 2.57 -6.50 12.03
N ASN A 407 2.83 -5.19 12.10
CA ASN A 407 4.04 -4.57 11.60
C ASN A 407 5.21 -4.62 12.60
N GLN A 408 5.05 -5.31 13.74
CA GLN A 408 6.07 -5.45 14.78
C GLN A 408 6.61 -4.12 15.32
N ILE A 409 5.76 -3.08 15.31
CA ILE A 409 6.08 -1.77 15.89
C ILE A 409 6.05 -1.88 17.41
N VAL A 410 5.08 -2.61 17.94
CA VAL A 410 5.00 -2.97 19.35
C VAL A 410 4.88 -4.49 19.49
N SER A 411 5.31 -5.01 20.64
CA SER A 411 5.12 -6.41 21.01
C SER A 411 3.96 -6.61 22.00
N LYS A 412 3.63 -5.57 22.76
CA LYS A 412 2.59 -5.60 23.81
C LYS A 412 1.81 -4.29 23.85
N ASP A 413 0.56 -4.37 24.32
CA ASP A 413 -0.32 -3.20 24.44
C ASP A 413 0.24 -2.09 25.36
N ILE A 414 0.99 -2.48 26.40
CA ILE A 414 1.63 -1.54 27.32
C ILE A 414 2.70 -0.67 26.65
N GLU A 415 3.24 -1.11 25.51
CA GLU A 415 4.28 -0.37 24.78
C GLU A 415 3.69 0.73 23.90
N ILE A 416 2.37 0.75 23.67
CA ILE A 416 1.72 1.76 22.82
C ILE A 416 1.85 3.16 23.42
N GLU A 417 1.67 3.32 24.73
CA GLU A 417 1.80 4.61 25.41
C GLU A 417 3.23 5.13 25.33
N HIS A 418 4.22 4.30 25.70
CA HIS A 418 5.63 4.67 25.59
C HIS A 418 6.05 4.95 24.14
N GLY A 419 5.57 4.17 23.18
CA GLY A 419 5.83 4.39 21.76
C GLY A 419 5.23 5.71 21.28
N PHE A 420 4.02 6.07 21.73
CA PHE A 420 3.39 7.33 21.37
C PHE A 420 4.17 8.53 21.93
N GLU A 421 4.61 8.46 23.18
CA GLU A 421 5.47 9.48 23.80
C GLU A 421 6.78 9.63 23.02
N ALA A 422 7.49 8.53 22.77
CA ALA A 422 8.73 8.51 21.99
C ALA A 422 8.56 9.11 20.58
N ALA A 423 7.48 8.74 19.88
CA ALA A 423 7.13 9.29 18.57
C ALA A 423 6.96 10.81 18.59
N THR A 424 6.25 11.37 19.58
CA THR A 424 6.07 12.82 19.68
C THR A 424 7.35 13.55 20.08
N ARG A 425 8.20 12.94 20.92
CA ARG A 425 9.52 13.50 21.26
C ARG A 425 10.40 13.58 20.02
N PHE A 426 10.48 12.50 19.24
CA PHE A 426 11.20 12.49 17.96
C PHE A 426 10.64 13.51 16.97
N LEU A 427 9.32 13.66 16.88
CA LEU A 427 8.69 14.68 16.04
C LEU A 427 9.18 16.09 16.42
N PHE A 428 9.07 16.46 17.69
CA PHE A 428 9.48 17.80 18.12
C PHE A 428 10.99 18.03 18.00
N GLU A 429 11.81 17.04 18.37
CA GLU A 429 13.26 17.16 18.37
C GLU A 429 13.86 17.07 16.96
N SER A 430 13.61 15.96 16.26
CA SER A 430 14.24 15.62 15.00
C SER A 430 13.54 16.27 13.81
N ARG A 431 12.19 16.25 13.76
CA ARG A 431 11.44 16.80 12.61
C ARG A 431 11.27 18.31 12.71
N LEU A 432 10.96 18.85 13.87
CA LEU A 432 10.79 20.29 14.07
C LEU A 432 12.06 21.03 14.51
N GLY A 433 13.14 20.31 14.83
CA GLY A 433 14.43 20.89 15.18
C GLY A 433 14.41 21.64 16.52
N LEU A 434 13.56 21.23 17.47
CA LEU A 434 13.39 21.88 18.76
C LEU A 434 14.21 21.19 19.84
N LYS A 435 14.67 21.97 20.82
CA LYS A 435 15.42 21.41 21.96
C LYS A 435 14.45 21.05 23.09
N LEU A 436 14.34 19.75 23.38
CA LEU A 436 13.54 19.27 24.49
C LEU A 436 14.19 19.62 25.84
N MET A 437 13.36 19.85 26.85
CA MET A 437 13.78 20.02 28.22
C MET A 437 13.65 18.69 28.98
N GLU A 438 14.68 18.35 29.74
CA GLU A 438 14.61 17.23 30.69
C GLU A 438 13.71 17.59 31.87
N MET A 439 12.86 16.65 32.27
CA MET A 439 11.97 16.78 33.42
C MET A 439 12.33 15.68 34.42
N SER A 440 12.44 16.03 35.69
CA SER A 440 12.81 15.09 36.74
C SER A 440 11.57 14.44 37.37
N GLY A 441 11.66 13.15 37.69
CA GLY A 441 10.60 12.40 38.38
C GLY A 441 9.74 11.59 37.41
N THR A 442 8.61 11.07 37.89
CA THR A 442 7.65 10.29 37.09
C THR A 442 6.29 10.98 36.95
N GLU A 443 6.09 12.13 37.61
CA GLU A 443 4.86 12.92 37.55
C GLU A 443 5.10 14.22 36.77
N HIS A 444 5.31 14.10 35.47
CA HIS A 444 5.49 15.23 34.56
C HIS A 444 4.70 14.99 33.26
N PRO A 445 4.44 16.03 32.46
CA PRO A 445 3.94 15.85 31.09
C PRO A 445 4.94 15.05 30.24
N ASP A 446 4.50 14.52 29.10
CA ASP A 446 5.34 13.66 28.24
C ASP A 446 6.49 14.43 27.58
N GLY A 447 6.33 15.75 27.44
CA GLY A 447 7.45 16.61 27.08
C GLY A 447 7.26 18.10 27.34
N CYS A 448 8.37 18.82 27.21
CA CYS A 448 8.46 20.26 27.46
C CYS A 448 9.52 20.90 26.55
N ILE A 449 9.18 22.06 25.97
CA ILE A 449 10.05 22.86 25.09
C ILE A 449 9.96 24.32 25.50
N ARG A 450 11.09 25.03 25.47
CA ARG A 450 11.12 26.47 25.75
C ARG A 450 10.86 27.31 24.50
N PHE A 451 10.09 28.40 24.63
CA PHE A 451 9.90 29.36 23.55
C PHE A 451 11.21 30.08 23.21
N GLY A 452 11.58 30.07 21.92
CA GLY A 452 12.74 30.81 21.40
C GLY A 452 12.32 32.11 20.71
N GLY A 453 12.24 33.24 21.43
CA GLY A 453 11.88 34.52 20.79
C GLY A 453 12.05 35.76 21.69
N ARG A 454 12.25 36.92 21.04
CA ARG A 454 12.48 38.24 21.69
C ARG A 454 11.24 38.91 22.31
N ARG A 455 10.03 38.33 22.15
CA ARG A 455 8.74 38.98 22.48
C ARG A 455 7.92 38.34 23.61
N LYS A 456 8.29 37.17 24.12
CA LYS A 456 7.76 36.62 25.39
C LYS A 456 8.84 36.70 26.46
N ARG A 457 8.46 36.63 27.74
CA ARG A 457 9.43 36.55 28.84
C ARG A 457 10.34 35.37 28.52
N SER A 458 11.65 35.63 28.39
CA SER A 458 12.64 34.59 28.14
C SER A 458 12.56 33.54 29.26
N GLY A 459 11.82 32.46 29.03
CA GLY A 459 11.51 31.49 30.09
C GLY A 459 10.20 30.71 29.90
N ASP A 460 9.23 31.24 29.13
CA ASP A 460 7.96 30.53 28.93
C ASP A 460 8.16 29.18 28.21
N VAL A 461 7.38 28.18 28.61
CA VAL A 461 7.44 26.82 28.07
C VAL A 461 6.13 26.39 27.41
N LEU A 462 6.25 25.52 26.41
CA LEU A 462 5.18 24.67 25.90
C LEU A 462 5.37 23.29 26.53
N MET A 463 4.34 22.80 27.19
CA MET A 463 4.26 21.42 27.67
C MET A 463 3.28 20.64 26.80
N TRP A 464 3.50 19.35 26.63
CA TRP A 464 2.52 18.50 25.98
C TRP A 464 2.37 17.14 26.64
N ASP A 465 1.19 16.56 26.43
CA ASP A 465 0.84 15.26 26.98
C ASP A 465 0.01 14.49 25.94
N ASN A 466 0.30 13.20 25.83
CA ASN A 466 -0.21 12.28 24.85
C ASN A 466 -1.33 11.45 25.46
N LYS A 467 -2.44 11.32 24.74
CA LYS A 467 -3.53 10.41 25.13
C LYS A 467 -3.92 9.52 23.98
N SER A 468 -3.52 8.26 24.09
CA SER A 468 -3.91 7.22 23.15
C SER A 468 -5.30 6.68 23.49
N THR A 469 -6.21 6.69 22.54
CA THR A 469 -7.60 6.24 22.72
C THR A 469 -8.15 5.59 21.45
N GLU A 470 -8.91 4.50 21.61
CA GLU A 470 -9.62 3.84 20.49
C GLU A 470 -10.83 4.65 20.01
N VAL A 471 -11.35 5.56 20.84
CA VAL A 471 -12.50 6.43 20.57
C VAL A 471 -12.09 7.90 20.55
N ALA A 472 -12.99 8.76 20.05
CA ALA A 472 -12.79 10.20 20.07
C ALA A 472 -12.58 10.72 21.51
N TYR A 473 -11.64 11.63 21.68
CA TYR A 473 -11.19 12.11 22.97
C TYR A 473 -12.09 13.23 23.49
N THR A 474 -12.76 12.99 24.62
CA THR A 474 -13.74 13.90 25.24
C THR A 474 -13.19 14.71 26.41
N PHE A 475 -11.89 14.65 26.68
CA PHE A 475 -11.22 15.36 27.79
C PHE A 475 -11.81 15.03 29.17
N PRO A 476 -11.60 13.80 29.68
CA PRO A 476 -12.22 13.35 30.93
C PRO A 476 -11.73 14.13 32.16
N PRO A 477 -12.52 14.16 33.25
CA PRO A 477 -12.16 14.88 34.49
C PRO A 477 -10.86 14.43 35.17
N SER A 478 -10.41 13.19 34.93
CA SER A 478 -9.10 12.70 35.38
C SER A 478 -7.96 13.50 34.74
N HIS A 479 -7.97 13.61 33.41
CA HIS A 479 -6.97 14.36 32.65
C HIS A 479 -7.04 15.85 32.95
N PHE A 480 -8.24 16.41 33.13
CA PHE A 480 -8.40 17.79 33.57
C PHE A 480 -7.63 18.09 34.86
N ARG A 481 -7.77 17.22 35.88
CA ARG A 481 -7.06 17.37 37.16
C ARG A 481 -5.55 17.16 36.99
N GLN A 482 -5.15 16.18 36.18
CA GLN A 482 -3.75 15.89 35.88
C GLN A 482 -3.05 17.09 35.21
N PHE A 483 -3.59 17.60 34.12
CA PHE A 483 -2.98 18.70 33.36
C PHE A 483 -2.97 20.00 34.16
N LYS A 484 -4.04 20.25 34.92
CA LYS A 484 -4.08 21.38 35.87
C LYS A 484 -2.95 21.30 36.90
N ARG A 485 -2.65 20.11 37.41
CA ARG A 485 -1.52 19.89 38.33
C ARG A 485 -0.19 20.18 37.65
N TYR A 486 0.05 19.60 36.47
CA TYR A 486 1.27 19.84 35.70
C TYR A 486 1.53 21.33 35.43
N ILE A 487 0.50 22.07 35.03
CA ILE A 487 0.62 23.51 34.74
C ILE A 487 0.95 24.31 36.00
N ARG A 488 0.31 24.00 37.13
CA ARG A 488 0.47 24.74 38.39
C ARG A 488 1.77 24.43 39.11
N ASP A 489 2.23 23.20 39.00
CA ASP A 489 3.44 22.72 39.67
C ASP A 489 4.70 22.96 38.80
N SER A 490 4.53 23.47 37.58
CA SER A 490 5.62 23.86 36.70
C SER A 490 6.48 24.96 37.32
N ARG A 491 7.80 24.78 37.26
CA ARG A 491 8.77 25.81 37.69
C ARG A 491 8.82 26.98 36.72
N ASP A 492 8.66 26.71 35.44
CA ASP A 492 8.68 27.72 34.37
C ASP A 492 7.24 28.09 33.98
N PRO A 493 6.95 29.36 33.64
CA PRO A 493 5.60 29.75 33.18
C PRO A 493 5.17 28.98 31.95
N VAL A 494 4.01 28.32 32.01
CA VAL A 494 3.48 27.54 30.89
C VAL A 494 2.66 28.45 30.00
N ALA A 495 3.17 28.79 28.81
CA ALA A 495 2.43 29.60 27.84
C ALA A 495 1.40 28.78 27.07
N CYS A 496 1.71 27.50 26.79
CA CYS A 496 0.81 26.58 26.12
C CYS A 496 0.91 25.17 26.73
N PHE A 497 -0.23 24.54 26.96
CA PHE A 497 -0.32 23.11 27.26
C PHE A 497 -1.06 22.42 26.12
N LEU A 498 -0.35 21.55 25.40
CA LEU A 498 -0.83 20.85 24.22
C LEU A 498 -1.22 19.41 24.57
N VAL A 499 -2.42 18.99 24.19
CA VAL A 499 -2.87 17.60 24.35
C VAL A 499 -2.92 16.96 22.97
N VAL A 500 -2.10 15.92 22.76
CA VAL A 500 -1.98 15.20 21.49
C VAL A 500 -2.81 13.92 21.58
N VAL A 501 -3.78 13.76 20.68
CA VAL A 501 -4.78 12.67 20.73
C VAL A 501 -5.01 12.04 19.36
N ALA A 502 -5.68 10.89 19.29
CA ALA A 502 -6.09 10.32 18.00
C ALA A 502 -7.02 11.23 17.20
N VAL A 503 -8.18 11.52 17.80
CA VAL A 503 -9.24 12.36 17.23
C VAL A 503 -9.88 13.13 18.39
N PRO A 504 -9.83 14.48 18.40
CA PRO A 504 -10.53 15.26 19.41
C PRO A 504 -12.04 15.26 19.14
N ASP A 505 -12.84 15.13 20.19
CA ASP A 505 -14.29 15.31 20.13
C ASP A 505 -14.66 16.78 20.40
N ASP A 506 -15.66 17.31 19.71
CA ASP A 506 -16.09 18.71 19.90
C ASP A 506 -16.55 19.00 21.33
N SER A 507 -17.09 18.01 22.06
CA SER A 507 -17.49 18.15 23.46
C SER A 507 -16.31 18.41 24.41
N ALA A 508 -15.07 18.12 24.00
CA ALA A 508 -13.87 18.43 24.77
C ALA A 508 -13.66 19.95 24.93
N MET A 509 -14.23 20.76 24.04
CA MET A 509 -14.00 22.20 23.98
C MET A 509 -14.37 22.91 25.28
N ASP A 510 -15.46 22.53 25.93
CA ASP A 510 -15.88 23.11 27.22
C ASP A 510 -14.80 22.91 28.30
N ARG A 511 -14.16 21.74 28.31
CA ARG A 511 -13.08 21.43 29.27
C ARG A 511 -11.80 22.19 28.95
N VAL A 512 -11.50 22.39 27.67
CA VAL A 512 -10.38 23.23 27.22
C VAL A 512 -10.53 24.66 27.75
N TRP A 513 -11.69 25.28 27.53
CA TRP A 513 -11.97 26.64 28.02
C TRP A 513 -11.96 26.72 29.55
N GLN A 514 -12.55 25.74 30.23
CA GLN A 514 -12.54 25.68 31.69
C GLN A 514 -11.12 25.58 32.24
N LEU A 515 -10.23 24.79 31.62
CA LEU A 515 -8.85 24.64 32.08
C LEU A 515 -8.06 25.93 31.85
N ALA A 516 -8.19 26.54 30.66
CA ALA A 516 -7.55 27.81 30.35
C ALA A 516 -7.97 28.93 31.32
N ALA A 517 -9.26 28.99 31.68
CA ALA A 517 -9.76 29.95 32.66
C ALA A 517 -9.20 29.71 34.09
N GLN A 518 -8.95 28.45 34.47
CA GLN A 518 -8.43 28.09 35.79
C GLN A 518 -6.89 28.15 35.90
N CYS A 519 -6.21 28.26 34.77
CA CYS A 519 -4.77 28.40 34.61
C CYS A 519 -4.48 29.69 33.83
N ALA A 520 -4.83 30.84 34.43
CA ALA A 520 -4.73 32.13 33.78
C ALA A 520 -3.33 32.40 33.21
N GLY A 521 -3.27 32.76 31.92
CA GLY A 521 -2.01 32.99 31.19
C GLY A 521 -1.51 31.77 30.40
N THR A 522 -2.13 30.60 30.55
CA THR A 522 -1.80 29.39 29.79
C THR A 522 -2.87 29.11 28.72
N ASN A 523 -2.43 28.98 27.47
CA ASN A 523 -3.29 28.46 26.40
C ASN A 523 -3.41 26.95 26.49
N ILE A 524 -4.60 26.40 26.23
CA ILE A 524 -4.84 24.94 26.23
C ILE A 524 -5.24 24.51 24.83
N ALA A 525 -4.41 23.71 24.18
CA ALA A 525 -4.64 23.26 22.81
C ALA A 525 -4.88 21.75 22.76
N LEU A 526 -5.83 21.30 21.94
CA LEU A 526 -5.98 19.90 21.55
C LEU A 526 -5.58 19.77 20.08
N ILE A 527 -4.82 18.74 19.73
CA ILE A 527 -4.43 18.46 18.35
C ILE A 527 -4.53 16.97 18.07
N ALA A 528 -5.00 16.61 16.87
CA ALA A 528 -4.90 15.23 16.40
C ALA A 528 -3.42 14.89 16.13
N ALA A 529 -2.97 13.69 16.47
CA ALA A 529 -1.61 13.23 16.23
C ALA A 529 -1.27 13.25 14.73
N GLU A 530 -2.26 12.92 13.90
CA GLU A 530 -2.20 13.06 12.44
C GLU A 530 -1.98 14.51 12.01
N ASP A 531 -2.64 15.47 12.70
CA ASP A 531 -2.49 16.89 12.40
C ASP A 531 -1.13 17.45 12.81
N LEU A 532 -0.61 16.99 13.94
CA LEU A 532 0.73 17.35 14.40
C LEU A 532 1.81 16.78 13.48
N GLY A 533 1.67 15.53 13.04
CA GLY A 533 2.58 14.90 12.06
C GLY A 533 2.63 15.70 10.76
N TRP A 534 1.47 16.06 10.21
CA TRP A 534 1.39 16.90 9.02
C TRP A 534 2.08 18.27 9.18
N VAL A 535 1.93 18.94 10.34
CA VAL A 535 2.65 20.20 10.61
C VAL A 535 4.17 19.99 10.52
N ALA A 536 4.67 18.88 11.07
CA ALA A 536 6.10 18.57 11.04
C ALA A 536 6.64 18.33 9.63
N GLU A 537 5.85 17.68 8.78
CA GLU A 537 6.21 17.43 7.39
C GLU A 537 6.12 18.69 6.51
N GLU A 538 5.05 19.48 6.66
CA GLU A 538 4.79 20.65 5.82
C GLU A 538 5.53 21.93 6.25
N TRP A 539 6.14 21.95 7.43
CA TRP A 539 6.82 23.16 7.90
C TRP A 539 7.97 23.55 6.96
N TRP A 540 8.77 22.59 6.54
CA TRP A 540 9.98 22.83 5.75
C TRP A 540 9.71 23.07 4.27
N SER A 541 8.64 22.46 3.72
CA SER A 541 8.22 22.65 2.32
C SER A 541 7.84 24.10 2.00
N ARG A 542 7.42 24.87 3.02
CA ARG A 542 6.94 26.25 2.88
C ARG A 542 8.05 27.30 2.80
N GLY A 543 9.32 26.89 2.69
CA GLY A 543 10.45 27.79 2.47
C GLY A 543 10.83 28.63 3.70
N ALA A 544 10.38 28.26 4.89
CA ALA A 544 10.80 28.89 6.14
C ALA A 544 12.29 28.64 6.37
N LYS A 545 13.14 29.65 6.15
CA LYS A 545 14.59 29.61 6.45
C LYS A 545 14.89 29.65 7.96
N GLY A 546 13.93 29.30 8.80
CA GLY A 546 13.94 29.51 10.25
C GLY A 546 13.58 28.25 11.04
N ARG A 547 13.87 28.27 12.34
CA ARG A 547 13.41 27.23 13.29
C ARG A 547 11.88 27.24 13.36
N PHE A 548 11.29 26.08 13.66
CA PHE A 548 9.84 25.97 13.88
C PHE A 548 9.34 27.00 14.89
N ASN A 549 8.30 27.74 14.51
CA ASN A 549 7.70 28.76 15.36
C ASN A 549 6.61 28.15 16.24
N LEU A 550 6.90 27.99 17.53
CA LEU A 550 5.94 27.44 18.52
C LEU A 550 4.65 28.26 18.66
N GLU A 551 4.62 29.51 18.18
CA GLU A 551 3.37 30.27 18.12
C GLU A 551 2.33 29.60 17.21
N VAL A 552 2.73 28.76 16.25
CA VAL A 552 1.78 27.95 15.45
C VAL A 552 0.88 27.08 16.32
N LEU A 553 1.38 26.57 17.46
CA LEU A 553 0.61 25.70 18.36
C LEU A 553 0.01 26.45 19.56
N ASN A 554 0.41 27.71 19.77
CA ASN A 554 0.05 28.47 20.96
C ASN A 554 -1.32 29.17 20.82
N MET A 555 -2.40 28.44 21.08
CA MET A 555 -3.74 29.00 21.24
C MET A 555 -4.64 28.11 22.08
N THR A 556 -5.74 28.68 22.59
CA THR A 556 -6.76 27.89 23.26
C THR A 556 -7.77 27.35 22.24
N GLY A 557 -8.01 26.04 22.24
CA GLY A 557 -9.01 25.38 21.39
C GLY A 557 -8.52 24.10 20.73
N ILE A 558 -9.31 23.58 19.80
CA ILE A 558 -8.94 22.43 18.95
C ILE A 558 -8.23 22.95 17.70
N LEU A 559 -7.00 22.49 17.49
CA LEU A 559 -6.14 22.81 16.35
C LEU A 559 -6.48 21.90 15.16
N SER A 560 -7.50 22.27 14.39
CA SER A 560 -7.85 21.56 13.16
C SER A 560 -6.88 21.86 12.00
N ARG A 561 -6.79 20.96 11.02
CA ARG A 561 -5.99 21.14 9.78
C ARG A 561 -6.15 22.54 9.14
N PRO A 562 -7.37 23.07 8.87
CA PRO A 562 -7.51 24.40 8.27
C PRO A 562 -6.96 25.54 9.13
N LEU A 563 -7.14 25.43 10.45
CA LEU A 563 -6.65 26.41 11.41
C LEU A 563 -5.12 26.36 11.51
N LEU A 564 -4.53 25.16 11.56
CA LEU A 564 -3.08 24.98 11.54
C LEU A 564 -2.46 25.56 10.27
N GLU A 565 -3.09 25.33 9.11
CA GLU A 565 -2.65 25.90 7.84
C GLU A 565 -2.65 27.44 7.87
N GLN A 566 -3.70 28.05 8.41
CA GLN A 566 -3.77 29.49 8.63
C GLN A 566 -2.66 29.97 9.58
N ARG A 567 -2.42 29.25 10.69
CA ARG A 567 -1.41 29.64 11.69
C ARG A 567 0.01 29.51 11.16
N MET A 568 0.33 28.46 10.43
CA MET A 568 1.64 28.31 9.77
C MET A 568 1.91 29.45 8.78
N ARG A 569 0.88 30.02 8.14
CA ARG A 569 1.03 31.21 7.28
C ARG A 569 1.26 32.49 8.07
N LEU A 570 0.61 32.63 9.23
CA LEU A 570 0.72 33.83 10.09
C LEU A 570 2.01 33.85 10.91
N PHE A 571 2.54 32.67 11.25
CA PHE A 571 3.74 32.48 12.05
C PHE A 571 4.77 31.65 11.26
N PRO A 572 5.35 32.22 10.18
CA PRO A 572 6.36 31.54 9.36
C PRO A 572 7.71 31.39 10.07
#